data_AF-A0A6P5GBG7-F1
#
_entry.id   AF-A0A6P5GBG7-F1
#
_cell.length_a   1.000
_cell.length_b   1.000
_cell.length_c   1.000
_cell.angle_alpha   90.00
_cell.angle_beta   90.00
_cell.angle_gamma   90.00
#
_symmetry.space_group_name_H-M   'P 1'
#
loop_
_entity.id
_entity.type
_entity.pdbx_description
1 polymer ?
#
loop_
_entity_poly.entity_id
_entity_poly.type
_entity_poly.pdbx_seq_one_letter_code
_entity_poly.pdbx_strand_id
1 'polypeptide(L)'
;MQCDVIKIGNLERNKQPSKIDFQLESGEYFLSDKKKRQRNGQRSWRSRQKMLLKTREREAAFISPTENPGHAANSAKINNENNDVAAIAKSLKKKAKDFQKNQEHENIRAEL
;
A
#
# COMPACT_ATOMS: atom_id res chain seq x y z
N MET A 1 6.96 -35.86 -33.50
CA MET A 1 6.04 -34.97 -34.23
C MET A 1 6.89 -34.17 -35.20
N GLN A 2 6.86 -34.51 -36.49
CA GLN A 2 7.57 -33.73 -37.51
C GLN A 2 6.75 -32.45 -37.74
N CYS A 3 7.28 -31.29 -37.39
CA CYS A 3 6.64 -30.02 -37.70
C CYS A 3 6.86 -29.77 -39.20
N ASP A 4 5.78 -29.62 -39.98
CA ASP A 4 5.93 -29.15 -41.36
C ASP A 4 6.46 -27.71 -41.31
N VAL A 5 7.73 -27.53 -41.67
CA VAL A 5 8.39 -26.23 -41.77
C VAL A 5 7.91 -25.57 -43.07
N ILE A 6 7.15 -24.47 -42.95
CA ILE A 6 6.76 -23.69 -44.12
C ILE A 6 7.88 -22.68 -44.39
N LYS A 7 8.62 -22.89 -45.48
CA LYS A 7 9.64 -21.95 -45.95
C LYS A 7 8.93 -20.78 -46.66
N ILE A 8 8.98 -19.60 -46.06
CA ILE A 8 8.60 -18.34 -46.71
C ILE A 8 9.87 -17.48 -46.73
N GLY A 9 10.56 -17.46 -47.88
CA GLY A 9 11.87 -16.81 -48.00
C GLY A 9 12.95 -17.48 -47.13
N ASN A 10 13.76 -16.68 -46.44
CA ASN A 10 14.91 -17.12 -45.63
C ASN A 10 14.58 -17.38 -44.15
N LEU A 11 13.31 -17.36 -43.74
CA LEU A 11 12.91 -17.55 -42.33
C LEU A 11 12.07 -18.84 -42.19
N GLU A 12 12.61 -19.83 -41.49
CA GLU A 12 11.88 -21.05 -41.13
C GLU A 12 10.78 -20.72 -40.12
N ARG A 13 9.52 -20.70 -40.56
CA ARG A 13 8.37 -20.61 -39.66
C ARG A 13 7.75 -21.99 -39.50
N ASN A 14 7.82 -22.54 -38.29
CA ASN A 14 7.02 -23.71 -37.94
C ASN A 14 5.55 -23.38 -38.19
N LYS A 15 4.85 -24.25 -38.93
CA LYS A 15 3.41 -24.15 -39.10
C LYS A 15 2.78 -24.19 -37.70
N GLN A 16 2.18 -23.08 -37.29
CA GLN A 16 1.49 -23.06 -36.01
C GLN A 16 0.35 -24.08 -36.07
N PRO A 17 0.29 -25.03 -35.12
CA PRO A 17 -0.79 -26.01 -35.07
C PRO A 17 -2.14 -25.30 -35.00
N SER A 18 -3.12 -25.85 -35.72
CA SER A 18 -4.46 -25.29 -35.76
C SER A 18 -5.18 -25.56 -34.43
N LYS A 19 -6.30 -24.85 -34.21
CA LYS A 19 -7.16 -25.08 -33.05
C LYS A 19 -7.63 -26.55 -32.96
N ILE A 20 -7.87 -27.19 -34.09
CA ILE A 20 -8.32 -28.59 -34.16
C ILE A 20 -7.19 -29.52 -33.73
N ASP A 21 -5.95 -29.25 -34.16
CA ASP A 21 -4.79 -30.07 -33.80
C ASP A 21 -4.55 -30.08 -32.29
N PHE A 22 -4.63 -28.92 -31.63
CA PHE A 22 -4.53 -28.84 -30.18
C PHE A 22 -5.67 -29.57 -29.44
N GLN A 23 -6.88 -29.53 -29.99
CA GLN A 23 -8.03 -30.22 -29.40
C GLN A 23 -7.92 -31.74 -29.57
N LEU A 24 -7.36 -32.21 -30.68
CA LEU A 24 -7.09 -33.61 -30.92
C LEU A 24 -5.95 -34.12 -30.03
N GLU A 25 -4.85 -33.39 -29.94
CA GLU A 25 -3.70 -33.73 -29.07
C GLU A 25 -4.09 -33.79 -27.59
N SER A 26 -4.90 -32.83 -27.12
CA SER A 26 -5.41 -32.82 -25.75
C SER A 26 -6.55 -33.81 -25.49
N GLY A 27 -7.05 -34.49 -26.53
CA GLY A 27 -8.23 -35.35 -26.48
C GLY A 27 -9.55 -34.63 -26.20
N GLU A 28 -9.55 -33.29 -26.17
CA GLU A 28 -10.73 -32.47 -25.86
C GLU A 28 -11.73 -32.45 -27.01
N TYR A 29 -11.29 -32.68 -28.26
CA TYR A 29 -12.16 -32.72 -29.43
C TYR A 29 -13.33 -33.70 -29.24
N PHE A 30 -13.06 -34.87 -28.66
CA PHE A 30 -14.03 -35.94 -28.44
C PHE A 30 -14.87 -35.77 -27.16
N LEU A 31 -14.56 -34.79 -26.30
CA LEU A 31 -15.32 -34.58 -25.06
C LEU A 31 -16.63 -33.83 -25.33
N SER A 32 -17.69 -34.23 -24.62
CA SER A 32 -18.97 -33.52 -24.64
C SER A 32 -18.87 -32.14 -23.96
N ASP A 33 -19.70 -31.20 -24.38
CA ASP A 33 -19.66 -29.82 -23.87
C ASP A 33 -19.89 -29.73 -22.37
N LYS A 34 -20.69 -30.64 -21.80
CA LYS A 34 -20.90 -30.73 -20.34
C LYS A 34 -19.59 -30.99 -19.60
N LYS A 35 -18.76 -31.91 -20.10
CA LYS A 35 -17.47 -32.27 -19.50
C LYS A 35 -16.43 -31.16 -19.71
N LYS A 36 -16.43 -30.50 -20.86
CA LYS A 36 -15.61 -29.30 -21.13
C LYS A 36 -15.93 -28.17 -20.14
N ARG A 37 -17.22 -27.87 -19.94
CA ARG A 37 -17.67 -26.85 -18.97
C ARG A 37 -17.25 -27.18 -17.54
N GLN A 38 -17.40 -28.43 -17.11
CA GLN A 38 -16.97 -28.85 -15.76
C GLN A 38 -15.46 -28.66 -15.55
N ARG A 39 -14.63 -29.07 -16.52
CA ARG A 39 -13.17 -28.89 -16.48
C ARG A 39 -12.77 -27.41 -16.41
N ASN A 40 -13.44 -26.57 -17.19
CA ASN A 40 -13.21 -25.13 -17.18
C ASN A 40 -13.67 -24.48 -15.87
N GLY A 41 -14.77 -24.95 -15.29
CA GLY A 41 -15.22 -24.55 -13.95
C GLY A 41 -14.17 -24.81 -12.87
N GLN A 42 -13.57 -26.01 -12.87
CA GLN A 42 -12.48 -26.35 -11.94
C GLN A 42 -11.24 -25.46 -12.13
N ARG A 43 -10.85 -25.16 -13.38
CA ARG A 43 -9.74 -24.23 -13.67
C ARG A 43 -10.03 -22.82 -13.15
N SER A 44 -11.24 -22.31 -13.39
CA SER A 44 -11.67 -21.00 -12.91
C SER A 44 -11.65 -20.92 -11.38
N TRP A 45 -12.14 -21.95 -10.70
CA TRP A 45 -12.12 -22.02 -9.24
C TRP A 45 -10.68 -21.98 -8.68
N ARG A 46 -9.75 -22.77 -9.25
CA ARG A 46 -8.32 -22.72 -8.86
C ARG A 46 -7.70 -21.33 -9.07
N SER A 47 -8.05 -20.65 -10.17
CA SER A 47 -7.58 -19.29 -10.43
C SER A 47 -8.11 -18.30 -9.37
N ARG A 48 -9.40 -18.39 -9.01
CA ARG A 48 -10.00 -17.58 -7.94
C ARG A 48 -9.31 -17.80 -6.60
N GLN A 49 -8.97 -19.04 -6.25
CA GLN A 49 -8.23 -19.31 -5.01
C GLN A 49 -6.85 -18.63 -5.00
N LYS A 50 -6.09 -18.72 -6.10
CA LYS A 50 -4.79 -18.05 -6.23
C LYS A 50 -4.91 -16.54 -6.12
N MET A 51 -5.94 -15.96 -6.73
CA MET A 51 -6.23 -14.53 -6.64
C MET A 51 -6.49 -14.08 -5.19
N LEU A 52 -7.29 -14.85 -4.44
CA LEU A 52 -7.56 -14.54 -3.03
C LEU A 52 -6.28 -14.58 -2.18
N LEU A 53 -5.42 -15.58 -2.39
CA LEU A 53 -4.14 -15.67 -1.68
C LEU A 53 -3.23 -14.48 -1.99
N LYS A 54 -3.08 -14.13 -3.28
CA LYS A 54 -2.27 -12.98 -3.70
C LYS A 54 -2.82 -11.64 -3.20
N THR A 55 -4.13 -11.51 -3.09
CA THR A 55 -4.75 -10.32 -2.48
C THR A 55 -4.39 -10.21 -1.01
N ARG A 56 -4.47 -11.31 -0.23
CA ARG A 56 -4.02 -11.33 1.17
C ARG A 56 -2.55 -10.97 1.33
N GLU A 57 -1.69 -11.50 0.47
CA GLU A 57 -0.25 -11.16 0.47
C GLU A 57 -0.02 -9.66 0.22
N ARG A 58 -0.76 -9.07 -0.73
CA ARG A 58 -0.68 -7.63 -1.00
C ARG A 58 -1.19 -6.78 0.16
N GLU A 59 -2.30 -7.18 0.78
CA GLU A 59 -2.84 -6.51 1.97
C GLU A 59 -1.86 -6.57 3.14
N ALA A 60 -1.24 -7.72 3.38
CA ALA A 60 -0.23 -7.88 4.44
C ALA A 60 1.03 -7.04 4.17
N ALA A 61 1.47 -6.93 2.92
CA ALA A 61 2.61 -6.08 2.55
C ALA A 61 2.30 -4.58 2.64
N PHE A 62 1.02 -4.19 2.62
CA PHE A 62 0.60 -2.79 2.77
C PHE A 62 0.48 -2.36 4.23
N ILE A 63 0.40 -3.30 5.16
CA ILE A 63 0.42 -3.00 6.60
C ILE A 63 1.86 -2.68 6.99
N SER A 64 2.08 -1.47 7.50
CA SER A 64 3.38 -1.08 8.04
C SER A 64 3.83 -2.05 9.13
N PRO A 65 5.12 -2.45 9.17
CA PRO A 65 5.65 -3.29 10.24
C PRO A 65 5.39 -2.66 11.62
N THR A 66 5.00 -3.48 12.59
CA THR A 66 4.81 -3.01 13.98
C THR A 66 6.15 -2.63 14.58
N GLU A 67 6.27 -1.38 15.05
CA GLU A 67 7.46 -0.92 15.77
C GLU A 67 7.54 -1.57 17.15
N ASN A 68 8.73 -2.02 17.56
CA ASN A 68 8.99 -2.46 18.92
C ASN A 68 8.82 -1.26 19.88
N PRO A 69 8.25 -1.46 21.09
CA PRO A 69 8.00 -0.37 22.05
C PRO A 69 9.28 0.36 22.51
N GLY A 70 10.47 -0.20 22.25
CA GLY A 70 11.76 0.45 22.48
C GLY A 70 12.08 1.61 21.53
N HIS A 71 11.42 1.71 20.37
CA HIS A 71 11.60 2.82 19.41
C HIS A 71 10.47 3.87 19.47
N ALA A 72 9.29 3.50 19.98
CA ALA A 72 8.15 4.40 20.17
C ALA A 72 8.36 5.45 21.28
N ALA A 73 9.41 5.31 22.11
CA ALA A 73 9.74 6.28 23.15
C ALA A 73 10.10 7.68 22.60
N ASN A 74 10.44 7.80 21.32
CA ASN A 74 10.74 9.08 20.68
C ASN A 74 9.53 9.75 20.01
N SER A 75 8.43 9.04 19.76
CA SER A 75 7.21 9.58 19.15
C SER A 75 6.06 9.81 20.14
N ALA A 76 6.14 9.24 21.35
CA ALA A 76 5.17 9.43 22.43
C ALA A 76 5.33 10.78 23.20
N LYS A 77 5.83 11.83 22.54
CA LYS A 77 5.99 13.18 23.13
C LYS A 77 5.02 14.19 22.51
N ILE A 78 3.78 13.76 22.22
CA ILE A 78 2.69 14.66 21.82
C ILE A 78 1.52 14.45 22.79
N ASN A 79 1.73 14.81 24.05
CA ASN A 79 0.66 14.95 25.05
C ASN A 79 0.93 16.17 25.94
N ASN A 80 1.59 17.21 25.40
CA ASN A 80 1.97 18.41 26.14
C ASN A 80 1.51 19.72 25.50
N GLU A 81 0.64 19.67 24.48
CA GLU A 81 0.16 20.88 23.78
C GLU A 81 -0.54 21.86 24.73
N ASN A 82 -1.24 21.35 25.75
CA ASN A 82 -1.93 22.18 26.76
C ASN A 82 -0.97 22.89 27.74
N ASN A 83 0.19 22.30 28.04
CA ASN A 83 1.18 22.97 28.90
C ASN A 83 1.90 24.08 28.15
N ASP A 84 2.10 23.94 26.85
CA ASP A 84 2.82 24.93 26.05
C ASP A 84 2.02 26.24 25.95
N VAL A 85 0.71 26.16 25.67
CA VAL A 85 -0.16 27.37 25.64
C VAL A 85 -0.28 28.01 27.04
N ALA A 86 -0.42 27.19 28.09
CA ALA A 86 -0.49 27.70 29.46
C ALA A 86 0.83 28.36 29.93
N ALA A 87 1.98 27.81 29.51
CA ALA A 87 3.30 28.37 29.80
C ALA A 87 3.52 29.70 29.05
N ILE A 88 3.12 29.76 27.78
CA ILE A 88 3.18 30.99 26.97
C ILE A 88 2.31 32.07 27.61
N ALA A 89 1.07 31.76 28.00
CA ALA A 89 0.15 32.72 28.64
C ALA A 89 0.72 33.26 29.97
N LYS A 90 1.31 32.39 30.81
CA LYS A 90 1.97 32.81 32.06
C LYS A 90 3.16 33.74 31.80
N SER A 91 3.97 33.44 30.79
CA SER A 91 5.13 34.27 30.43
C SER A 91 4.74 35.66 29.92
N LEU A 92 3.69 35.76 29.10
CA LEU A 92 3.17 37.02 28.59
C LEU A 92 2.58 37.88 29.73
N LYS A 93 1.81 37.25 30.61
CA LYS A 93 1.23 37.93 31.78
C LYS A 93 2.30 38.46 32.74
N LYS A 94 3.39 37.71 32.95
CA LYS A 94 4.53 38.16 33.76
C LYS A 94 5.22 39.37 33.11
N LYS A 95 5.55 39.28 31.81
CA LYS A 95 6.16 40.38 31.06
C LYS A 95 5.32 41.67 31.09
N ALA A 96 4.00 41.56 30.95
CA ALA A 96 3.10 42.72 31.02
C ALA A 96 3.11 43.40 32.39
N LYS A 97 3.11 42.61 33.48
CA LYS A 97 3.19 43.16 34.86
C LYS A 97 4.53 43.82 35.14
N ASP A 98 5.62 43.23 34.66
CA ASP A 98 6.96 43.80 34.86
C ASP A 98 7.10 45.13 34.09
N PHE A 99 6.49 45.23 32.91
CA PHE A 99 6.45 46.48 32.14
C PHE A 99 5.66 47.60 32.85
N GLN A 100 4.51 47.27 33.45
CA GLN A 100 3.72 48.23 34.24
C GLN A 100 4.47 48.73 35.47
N LYS A 101 5.12 47.83 36.22
CA LYS A 101 5.93 48.22 37.39
C LYS A 101 7.10 49.11 37.02
N ASN A 102 7.74 48.84 35.88
CA ASN A 102 8.82 49.69 35.39
C ASN A 102 8.28 51.07 34.96
N GLN A 103 7.12 51.15 34.31
CA GLN A 103 6.46 52.44 34.04
C GLN A 103 6.11 53.20 35.31
N GLU A 104 5.57 52.53 36.34
CA GLU A 104 5.27 53.16 37.62
C GLU A 104 6.54 53.66 38.33
N HIS A 105 7.62 52.89 38.32
CA HIS A 105 8.91 53.31 38.87
C HIS A 105 9.53 54.50 38.11
N GLU A 106 9.42 54.53 36.78
CA GLU A 106 9.90 55.66 35.97
C GLU A 106 9.04 56.92 36.17
N ASN A 107 7.72 56.76 36.30
CA ASN A 107 6.80 57.88 36.56
C ASN A 107 7.01 58.50 37.95
N ILE A 108 7.19 57.68 38.99
CA ILE A 108 7.50 58.16 40.34
C ILE A 108 8.84 58.90 40.37
N ARG A 109 9.82 58.49 39.56
CA ARG A 109 11.13 59.14 39.45
C ARG A 109 11.07 60.45 38.66
N ALA A 110 10.05 60.65 37.83
CA ALA A 110 9.82 61.89 37.06
C ALA A 110 9.04 62.97 37.84
N GLU A 111 8.38 62.61 38.96
CA GLU A 111 7.60 63.52 39.81
C GLU A 111 8.35 64.01 41.09
N LEU A 112 9.62 63.63 41.28
CA LEU A 112 10.52 64.12 42.34
C LEU A 112 11.52 65.15 41.80
#